data_AF-A0A2S7K409-F1
#
_entry.id   AF-A0A2S7K409-F1
#
_cell.length_a   1.000
_cell.length_b   1.000
_cell.length_c   1.000
_cell.angle_alpha   90.00
_cell.angle_beta   90.00
_cell.angle_gamma   90.00
#
_symmetry.space_group_name_H-M   'P 1'
#
loop_
_entity.id
_entity.type
_entity.pdbx_description
1 polymer ?
#
loop_
_entity_poly.entity_id
_entity_poly.type
_entity_poly.pdbx_seq_one_letter_code
_entity_poly.pdbx_strand_id
1 'polypeptide(L)'
;MAAAPKPEPGSGADIFAKQCSWCHAPGVDHPGTMQLGATRGEDFAVLEEREDLNADYVKYIVRHGLNAMPPFKPTAITDAELDKLANYLAAAD
;
A
#
# COMPACT_ATOMS: atom_id res chain seq x y z
N MET A 1 21.97 12.87 14.66
CA MET A 1 20.74 12.33 14.05
C MET A 1 21.15 11.10 13.27
N ALA A 2 20.77 9.90 13.72
CA ALA A 2 21.06 8.69 12.96
C ALA A 2 20.26 8.76 11.66
N ALA A 3 20.93 8.55 10.52
CA ALA A 3 20.26 8.42 9.24
C ALA A 3 19.30 7.23 9.32
N ALA A 4 18.08 7.41 8.82
CA ALA A 4 17.14 6.30 8.67
C ALA A 4 17.83 5.16 7.90
N PRO A 5 17.65 3.89 8.32
CA PRO A 5 18.25 2.77 7.61
C PRO A 5 17.84 2.80 6.14
N LYS A 6 18.79 2.52 5.25
CA LYS A 6 18.51 2.37 3.81
C LYS A 6 17.41 1.33 3.63
N PRO A 7 16.43 1.53 2.73
CA PRO A 7 15.40 0.54 2.48
C PRO A 7 16.07 -0.79 2.08
N GLU A 8 15.79 -1.84 2.85
CA GLU A 8 16.30 -3.17 2.57
C GLU A 8 15.57 -3.73 1.35
N PRO A 9 16.26 -4.40 0.41
CA PRO A 9 15.61 -5.00 -0.76
C PRO A 9 14.42 -5.88 -0.33
N GLY A 10 13.23 -5.54 -0.83
CA GLY A 10 11.98 -6.19 -0.43
C GLY A 10 11.41 -5.64 0.89
N SER A 11 11.71 -4.39 1.22
CA SER A 11 11.01 -3.61 2.25
C SER A 11 9.56 -3.31 1.83
N GLY A 12 8.71 -2.94 2.78
CA GLY A 12 7.32 -2.56 2.46
C GLY A 12 7.22 -1.40 1.48
N ALA A 13 8.08 -0.38 1.64
CA ALA A 13 8.20 0.75 0.73
C ALA A 13 8.63 0.32 -0.69
N ASP A 14 9.61 -0.58 -0.81
CA ASP A 14 10.05 -1.07 -2.13
C ASP A 14 8.93 -1.86 -2.83
N ILE A 15 8.18 -2.66 -2.07
CA ILE A 15 7.06 -3.43 -2.60
C ILE A 15 5.95 -2.49 -3.05
N PHE A 16 5.62 -1.46 -2.25
CA PHE A 16 4.64 -0.45 -2.63
C PHE A 16 5.06 0.28 -3.92
N ALA A 17 6.30 0.77 -3.97
CA ALA A 17 6.85 1.45 -5.12
C ALA A 17 6.81 0.58 -6.39
N LYS A 18 7.05 -0.72 -6.27
CA LYS A 18 7.09 -1.66 -7.41
C LYS A 18 5.71 -2.15 -7.86
N GLN A 19 4.79 -2.38 -6.93
CA GLN A 19 3.55 -3.12 -7.19
C GLN A 19 2.28 -2.27 -7.04
N CYS A 20 2.31 -1.24 -6.19
CA CYS A 20 1.12 -0.51 -5.77
C CYS A 20 1.06 0.92 -6.34
N SER A 21 2.22 1.58 -6.45
CA SER A 21 2.36 2.99 -6.82
C SER A 21 1.67 3.36 -8.13
N TRP A 22 1.63 2.46 -9.12
CA TRP A 22 0.94 2.70 -10.38
C TRP A 22 -0.53 3.12 -10.18
N CYS A 23 -1.21 2.52 -9.21
CA CYS A 23 -2.60 2.84 -8.90
C CYS A 23 -2.77 3.71 -7.64
N HIS A 24 -1.82 3.68 -6.72
CA HIS A 24 -1.99 4.23 -5.37
C HIS A 24 -0.96 5.30 -4.98
N ALA A 25 -0.07 5.73 -5.89
CA ALA A 25 0.77 6.89 -5.62
C ALA A 25 -0.08 8.17 -5.53
N PRO A 26 0.43 9.24 -4.86
CA PRO A 26 -0.26 10.51 -4.78
C PRO A 26 -0.54 11.12 -6.16
N GLY A 27 -1.72 11.71 -6.32
CA GLY A 27 -2.08 12.46 -7.53
C GLY A 27 -3.25 11.88 -8.34
N VAL A 28 -3.73 12.66 -9.30
CA VAL A 28 -4.98 12.39 -10.03
C VAL A 28 -4.85 11.34 -11.13
N ASP A 29 -3.63 11.00 -11.52
CA ASP A 29 -3.35 9.98 -12.55
C ASP A 29 -3.35 8.54 -11.99
N HIS A 30 -3.61 8.40 -10.68
CA HIS A 30 -3.58 7.14 -9.97
C HIS A 30 -5.01 6.70 -9.61
N PRO A 31 -5.58 5.72 -10.34
CA PRO A 31 -7.00 5.39 -10.24
C PRO A 31 -7.42 4.88 -8.86
N GLY A 32 -6.53 4.21 -8.12
CA GLY A 32 -6.78 3.77 -6.75
C GLY A 32 -6.87 4.94 -5.78
N THR A 33 -5.94 5.91 -5.88
CA THR A 33 -5.95 7.16 -5.11
C THR A 33 -7.20 7.98 -5.38
N MET A 34 -7.57 8.16 -6.66
CA MET A 34 -8.78 8.88 -7.05
C MET A 34 -10.05 8.22 -6.51
N GLN A 35 -10.14 6.90 -6.61
CA GLN A 35 -11.29 6.16 -6.12
C GLN A 35 -11.42 6.26 -4.59
N LEU A 36 -10.31 6.21 -3.86
CA LEU A 36 -10.29 6.38 -2.41
C LEU A 36 -10.71 7.80 -2.02
N GLY A 37 -10.16 8.82 -2.68
CA GLY A 37 -10.57 10.21 -2.47
C GLY A 37 -12.07 10.42 -2.68
N ALA A 38 -12.63 9.86 -3.76
CA ALA A 38 -14.06 9.97 -4.07
C ALA A 38 -14.98 9.22 -3.09
N THR A 39 -14.51 8.14 -2.45
CA THR A 39 -15.35 7.28 -1.60
C THR A 39 -15.11 7.44 -0.10
N ARG A 40 -13.94 7.94 0.30
CA ARG A 40 -13.51 8.09 1.69
C ARG A 40 -13.19 9.53 2.07
N GLY A 41 -12.98 10.42 1.09
CA GLY A 41 -12.53 11.79 1.31
C GLY A 41 -11.05 11.98 0.97
N GLU A 42 -10.65 13.21 0.67
CA GLU A 42 -9.29 13.54 0.24
C GLU A 42 -8.22 13.15 1.26
N ASP A 43 -8.52 13.29 2.56
CA ASP A 43 -7.65 12.89 3.68
C ASP A 43 -7.30 11.39 3.69
N PHE A 44 -8.06 10.56 2.96
CA PHE A 44 -7.86 9.11 2.87
C PHE A 44 -7.49 8.65 1.46
N ALA A 45 -7.20 9.57 0.54
CA ALA A 45 -6.91 9.26 -0.85
C ALA A 45 -5.54 8.55 -1.00
N VAL A 46 -4.52 9.06 -0.32
CA VAL A 46 -3.14 8.58 -0.42
C VAL A 46 -2.87 7.55 0.66
N LEU A 47 -2.61 6.29 0.27
CA LEU A 47 -2.44 5.20 1.22
C LEU A 47 -1.24 5.38 2.15
N GLU A 48 -0.14 5.96 1.66
CA GLU A 48 1.08 6.19 2.44
C GLU A 48 0.96 7.39 3.40
N GLU A 49 -0.15 8.14 3.37
CA GLU A 49 -0.42 9.27 4.27
C GLU A 49 -1.55 8.94 5.28
N ARG A 50 -2.00 7.68 5.31
CA ARG A 50 -3.10 7.24 6.18
C ARG A 50 -2.60 6.60 7.47
N GLU A 51 -3.14 7.07 8.58
CA GLU A 51 -2.86 6.55 9.93
C GLU A 51 -3.86 5.48 10.41
N ASP A 52 -4.98 5.27 9.72
CA ASP A 52 -6.08 4.39 10.14
C ASP A 52 -6.05 2.99 9.47
N LEU A 53 -4.97 2.66 8.76
CA LEU A 53 -4.85 1.40 8.05
C LEU A 53 -4.52 0.23 8.98
N ASN A 54 -5.39 -0.77 9.01
CA ASN A 54 -5.13 -2.03 9.70
C ASN A 54 -4.34 -3.00 8.81
N ALA A 55 -3.23 -3.55 9.33
CA ALA A 55 -2.37 -4.46 8.57
C ALA A 55 -3.11 -5.71 8.06
N ASP A 56 -3.95 -6.36 8.88
CA ASP A 56 -4.70 -7.55 8.44
C ASP A 56 -5.72 -7.21 7.34
N TYR A 57 -6.33 -6.03 7.40
CA TYR A 57 -7.19 -5.54 6.34
C TYR A 57 -6.41 -5.33 5.03
N VAL A 58 -5.24 -4.70 5.09
CA VAL A 58 -4.36 -4.53 3.91
C VAL A 58 -4.02 -5.89 3.30
N LYS A 59 -3.58 -6.85 4.12
CA LYS A 59 -3.26 -8.21 3.65
C LYS A 59 -4.46 -8.88 2.98
N TYR A 60 -5.64 -8.77 3.58
CA TYR A 60 -6.86 -9.32 3.02
C TYR A 60 -7.16 -8.73 1.63
N ILE A 61 -7.14 -7.39 1.50
CA ILE A 61 -7.44 -6.70 0.23
C ILE A 61 -6.40 -7.03 -0.84
N VAL A 62 -5.11 -7.09 -0.50
CA VAL A 62 -4.06 -7.47 -1.47
C VAL A 62 -4.27 -8.90 -1.99
N ARG A 63 -4.75 -9.82 -1.16
CA ARG A 63 -5.00 -11.22 -1.56
C ARG A 63 -6.31 -11.45 -2.31
N HIS A 64 -7.34 -10.66 -2.01
CA HIS A 64 -8.69 -10.89 -2.55
C HIS A 64 -9.12 -9.86 -3.58
N GLY A 65 -8.40 -8.75 -3.69
CA GLY A 65 -8.80 -7.60 -4.49
C GLY A 65 -9.96 -6.83 -3.87
N LEU A 66 -10.26 -5.66 -4.45
CA LEU A 66 -11.40 -4.84 -4.07
C LEU A 66 -11.84 -3.99 -5.27
N ASN A 67 -13.07 -4.21 -5.75
CA ASN A 67 -13.60 -3.52 -6.93
C ASN A 67 -12.65 -3.68 -8.14
N ALA A 68 -12.08 -2.56 -8.62
CA ALA A 68 -11.15 -2.53 -9.74
C ALA A 68 -9.71 -2.95 -9.35
N MET A 69 -9.40 -3.09 -8.05
CA MET A 69 -8.09 -3.56 -7.60
C MET A 69 -8.01 -5.09 -7.73
N PRO A 70 -7.11 -5.63 -8.58
CA PRO A 70 -6.98 -7.07 -8.76
C PRO A 70 -6.28 -7.74 -7.56
N PRO A 71 -6.55 -9.03 -7.29
CA PRO A 71 -5.83 -9.78 -6.27
C PRO A 71 -4.40 -10.13 -6.68
N PHE A 72 -3.46 -10.06 -5.74
CA PHE A 72 -2.07 -10.49 -5.89
C PHE A 72 -1.86 -11.92 -5.37
N LYS A 73 -1.37 -12.78 -6.25
CA LYS A 73 -1.03 -14.18 -5.92
C LYS A 73 0.26 -14.26 -5.07
N PRO A 74 0.43 -15.31 -4.25
CA PRO A 74 1.67 -15.55 -3.50
C PRO A 74 2.94 -15.63 -4.36
N THR A 75 2.80 -15.97 -5.64
CA THR A 75 3.90 -15.99 -6.61
C THR A 75 4.37 -14.61 -7.05
N ALA A 76 3.54 -13.58 -6.89
CA ALA A 76 3.86 -12.19 -7.26
C ALA A 76 4.30 -11.36 -6.05
N ILE A 77 3.67 -11.59 -4.90
CA ILE A 77 4.04 -11.03 -3.59
C ILE A 77 3.94 -12.18 -2.60
N THR A 78 5.06 -12.62 -2.03
CA THR A 78 5.09 -13.69 -1.02
C THR A 78 4.40 -13.25 0.28
N ASP A 79 4.06 -14.18 1.18
CA ASP A 79 3.41 -13.82 2.45
C ASP A 79 4.34 -12.96 3.33
N ALA A 80 5.64 -13.24 3.34
CA ALA A 80 6.62 -12.43 4.08
C ALA A 80 6.78 -11.01 3.51
N GLU A 81 6.73 -10.85 2.19
CA GLU A 81 6.71 -9.52 1.55
C GLU A 81 5.40 -8.79 1.86
N LEU A 82 4.27 -9.50 1.82
CA LEU A 82 2.98 -8.94 2.13
C LEU A 82 2.89 -8.45 3.59
N ASP A 83 3.47 -9.18 4.54
CA ASP A 83 3.55 -8.73 5.94
C ASP A 83 4.37 -7.43 6.06
N LYS A 84 5.50 -7.32 5.35
CA LYS A 84 6.30 -6.09 5.32
C LYS A 84 5.54 -4.91 4.71
N LEU A 85 4.84 -5.13 3.60
CA LEU A 85 4.00 -4.11 2.95
C LEU A 85 2.87 -3.64 3.88
N ALA A 86 2.16 -4.58 4.50
CA ALA A 86 1.05 -4.28 5.38
C ALA A 86 1.48 -3.52 6.63
N ASN A 87 2.60 -3.91 7.23
CA ASN A 87 3.17 -3.20 8.37
C ASN A 87 3.67 -1.81 7.99
N TYR A 88 4.25 -1.64 6.79
CA TYR A 88 4.66 -0.34 6.28
C TYR A 88 3.47 0.63 6.14
N LEU A 89 2.36 0.18 5.52
CA LEU A 89 1.17 1.01 5.34
C LEU A 89 0.39 1.26 6.64
N ALA A 90 0.45 0.34 7.60
CA ALA A 90 -0.20 0.49 8.90
C ALA A 90 0.62 1.33 9.91
N ALA A 91 1.89 1.58 9.60
CA ALA A 91 2.81 2.37 10.42
C ALA A 91 3.17 3.71 9.75
N ALA A 92 2.46 4.09 8.67
CA ALA A 92 2.62 5.40 8.08
C ALA A 92 2.11 6.45 9.06
N ASP A 93 3.05 7.24 9.58
CA ASP A 93 2.86 8.46 10.39
C ASP A 93 2.83 9.70 9.48
#